data_AF-A0A660U714-F1
#
_entry.id   AF-A0A660U714-F1
#
_cell.length_a   1.000
_cell.length_b   1.000
_cell.length_c   1.000
_cell.angle_alpha   90.00
_cell.angle_beta   90.00
_cell.angle_gamma   90.00
#
_symmetry.space_group_name_H-M   'P 1'
#
loop_
_entity.id
_entity.type
_entity.pdbx_description
1 polymer ?
#
loop_
_entity_poly.entity_id
_entity_poly.type
_entity_poly.pdbx_seq_one_letter_code
_entity_poly.pdbx_strand_id
1 'polypeptide(L)'
;MRRISRREFLKLSSLCPLALGLTRYAFGKPSDLIDGEHIFVVKEAMFYEKLPDKRIKCVLCPRECVIGDRERGWCGVRENRDGIYYTLAYANPCAVHVDPIEKKPFYHFLPGSLAFSISTAGCNLNCKYCQNWQISQRRPEQTDNVYLPPEKVVSLAKQTGCKSIAYTYAEPTVFYEYMFDTSVAARKSGIRNVVVSAGFINREPVKKLCEVVDAIKIDLKAFREKFYREICRGELKPVLEAIKTIKSQGVWLEIVVLVVPTLNDSPQEFHDLASWVMDELGPDVPLHFSRFYPMYQLKSLSPTPLSTLERAREEALKVGLKYVYLGNINPMHEANNTFCPNCGRMLIRRLRFYVVQNDIVNGKCKYCGYEIAGVWA
;
A
#
# COMPACT_ATOMS: atom_id res chain seq x y z
N MET A 1 -29.42 -7.09 17.41
CA MET A 1 -28.29 -6.16 17.68
C MET A 1 -27.75 -6.40 19.09
N ARG A 2 -26.55 -6.98 19.25
CA ARG A 2 -25.90 -7.10 20.58
C ARG A 2 -25.27 -5.74 20.91
N ARG A 3 -25.77 -5.07 21.95
CA ARG A 3 -25.21 -3.80 22.47
C ARG A 3 -23.77 -4.05 22.96
N ILE A 4 -22.84 -3.23 22.51
CA ILE A 4 -21.44 -3.24 22.97
C ILE A 4 -21.43 -2.81 24.44
N SER A 5 -20.77 -3.58 25.29
CA SER A 5 -20.64 -3.25 26.71
C SER A 5 -19.67 -2.08 26.91
N ARG A 6 -19.86 -1.32 27.99
CA ARG A 6 -18.96 -0.22 28.38
C ARG A 6 -17.49 -0.67 28.49
N ARG A 7 -17.27 -1.94 28.87
CA ARG A 7 -15.94 -2.57 28.98
C ARG A 7 -15.29 -2.85 27.63
N GLU A 8 -16.07 -3.27 26.63
CA GLU A 8 -15.57 -3.44 25.25
C GLU A 8 -15.24 -2.10 24.60
N PHE A 9 -16.08 -1.07 24.84
CA PHE A 9 -15.81 0.29 24.37
C PHE A 9 -14.50 0.84 24.94
N LEU A 10 -14.27 0.68 26.26
CA LEU A 10 -13.04 1.13 26.91
C LEU A 10 -11.78 0.38 26.43
N LYS A 11 -11.89 -0.92 26.12
CA LYS A 11 -10.79 -1.68 25.50
C LYS A 11 -10.46 -1.14 24.10
N LEU A 12 -11.48 -0.87 23.28
CA LEU A 12 -11.31 -0.32 21.93
C LEU A 12 -10.76 1.11 21.94
N SER A 13 -11.11 1.93 22.93
CA SER A 13 -10.56 3.28 23.08
C SER A 13 -9.13 3.29 23.65
N SER A 14 -8.76 2.30 24.48
CA SER A 14 -7.38 2.13 24.97
C SER A 14 -6.40 1.59 23.93
N LEU A 15 -6.91 1.03 22.82
CA LEU A 15 -6.13 0.56 21.67
C LEU A 15 -5.77 1.69 20.70
N CYS A 16 -6.04 2.96 21.05
CA CYS A 16 -5.58 4.11 20.28
C CYS A 16 -4.11 3.88 19.88
N PRO A 17 -3.76 3.90 18.57
CA PRO A 17 -2.42 3.56 18.15
C PRO A 17 -1.47 4.48 18.89
N LEU A 18 -0.70 3.91 19.81
CA LEU A 18 0.44 4.56 20.39
C LEU A 18 1.32 4.91 19.19
N ALA A 19 1.30 6.18 18.80
CA ALA A 19 2.48 6.76 18.19
C ALA A 19 3.56 6.57 19.25
N LEU A 20 4.26 5.44 19.19
CA LEU A 20 5.55 5.31 19.83
C LEU A 20 6.36 6.42 19.16
N GLY A 21 6.41 7.57 19.83
CA GLY A 21 7.40 8.59 19.57
C GLY A 21 8.72 7.93 19.87
N LEU A 22 9.23 7.15 18.92
CA LEU A 22 10.56 6.59 18.94
C LEU A 22 11.47 7.81 18.90
N THR A 23 11.92 8.22 20.08
CA THR A 23 12.77 9.37 20.28
C THR A 23 14.00 9.25 19.38
N ARG A 24 14.37 10.36 18.72
CA ARG A 24 15.51 10.50 17.79
C ARG A 24 16.82 9.90 18.31
N TYR A 25 16.95 9.67 19.62
CA TYR A 25 18.15 9.18 20.28
C TYR A 25 18.40 7.66 20.21
N ALA A 26 17.44 6.85 19.72
CA ALA A 26 17.60 5.39 19.66
C ALA A 26 18.24 4.86 18.36
N PHE A 27 18.51 5.74 17.39
CA PHE A 27 18.99 5.37 16.06
C PHE A 27 20.40 5.93 15.89
N GLY A 28 21.41 5.06 15.90
CA GLY A 28 22.82 5.45 15.73
C GLY A 28 23.07 6.23 14.44
N LYS A 29 24.25 6.88 14.32
CA LYS A 29 24.67 7.53 13.08
C LYS A 29 25.30 6.50 12.12
N PRO A 30 24.99 6.51 10.82
CA PRO A 30 25.68 5.67 9.83
C PRO A 30 27.15 6.09 9.69
N SER A 31 28.02 5.13 9.36
CA SER A 31 29.43 5.38 9.02
C SER A 31 29.64 5.86 7.57
N ASP A 32 28.72 5.52 6.66
CA ASP A 32 28.90 5.66 5.22
C ASP A 32 27.80 6.52 4.59
N LEU A 33 27.94 7.85 4.70
CA LEU A 33 27.01 8.83 4.14
C LEU A 33 27.51 9.34 2.77
N ILE A 34 26.64 9.33 1.76
CA ILE A 34 26.87 9.76 0.37
C ILE A 34 27.24 11.26 0.29
N ASP A 35 26.77 12.09 1.22
CA ASP A 35 27.03 13.55 1.26
C ASP A 35 27.58 14.06 2.60
N GLY A 36 27.80 13.17 3.58
CA GLY A 36 28.35 13.52 4.90
C GLY A 36 27.38 14.23 5.86
N GLU A 37 26.17 14.61 5.42
CA GLU A 37 25.22 15.40 6.21
C GLU A 37 23.88 14.69 6.40
N HIS A 38 23.35 14.10 5.32
CA HIS A 38 22.07 13.43 5.30
C HIS A 38 22.25 11.91 5.38
N ILE A 39 21.20 11.20 5.81
CA ILE A 39 21.18 9.72 5.90
C ILE A 39 21.05 9.12 4.49
N PHE A 40 22.07 9.32 3.67
CA PHE A 40 22.16 8.77 2.33
C PHE A 40 23.16 7.63 2.39
N VAL A 41 22.67 6.44 2.73
CA VAL A 41 23.52 5.26 2.73
C VAL A 41 23.84 4.86 1.30
N VAL A 42 25.10 4.56 1.03
CA VAL A 42 25.55 4.11 -0.31
C VAL A 42 24.83 2.80 -0.66
N LYS A 43 23.90 2.87 -1.62
CA LYS A 43 23.22 1.71 -2.20
C LYS A 43 22.95 1.95 -3.67
N GLU A 44 23.55 1.10 -4.51
CA GLU A 44 23.30 1.08 -5.95
C GLU A 44 21.85 0.63 -6.24
N ALA A 45 21.22 1.28 -7.21
CA ALA A 45 19.87 0.98 -7.67
C ALA A 45 19.86 -0.28 -8.53
N MET A 46 18.84 -1.12 -8.37
CA MET A 46 18.81 -2.44 -9.03
C MET A 46 18.38 -2.41 -10.51
N PHE A 47 17.65 -1.37 -10.93
CA PHE A 47 16.96 -1.35 -12.23
C PHE A 47 17.29 -0.10 -13.04
N TYR A 48 18.45 -0.13 -13.70
CA TYR A 48 18.83 0.89 -14.66
C TYR A 48 19.77 0.31 -15.72
N GLU A 49 19.84 1.00 -16.86
CA GLU A 49 20.75 0.70 -17.95
C GLU A 49 21.79 1.82 -18.03
N LYS A 50 23.06 1.46 -18.26
CA LYS A 50 24.11 2.44 -18.53
C LYS A 50 24.00 2.91 -19.98
N LEU A 51 24.17 4.22 -20.18
CA LEU A 51 24.16 4.87 -21.49
C LEU A 51 25.50 5.59 -21.73
N PRO A 52 25.80 6.03 -22.97
CA PRO A 52 26.96 6.88 -23.26
C PRO A 52 26.98 8.16 -22.43
N ASP A 53 28.17 8.75 -22.27
CA ASP A 53 28.40 10.02 -21.58
C ASP A 53 28.00 10.00 -20.10
N LYS A 54 28.23 8.87 -19.42
CA LYS A 54 27.88 8.64 -18.00
C LYS A 54 26.38 8.81 -17.70
N ARG A 55 25.52 8.76 -18.72
CA ARG A 55 24.08 8.78 -18.53
C ARG A 55 23.57 7.41 -18.11
N ILE A 56 22.38 7.40 -17.54
CA ILE A 56 21.64 6.18 -17.21
C ILE A 56 20.21 6.28 -17.69
N LYS A 57 19.55 5.13 -17.93
CA LYS A 57 18.10 5.01 -18.08
C LYS A 57 17.55 4.21 -16.90
N CYS A 58 16.73 4.82 -16.06
CA CYS A 58 16.06 4.12 -14.96
C CYS A 58 14.90 3.29 -15.51
N VAL A 59 14.90 1.97 -15.30
CA VAL A 59 13.84 1.05 -15.79
C VAL A 59 12.99 0.48 -14.66
N LEU A 60 13.05 1.08 -13.47
CA LEU A 60 12.24 0.69 -12.31
C LEU A 60 10.74 0.89 -12.54
N CYS A 61 10.36 2.03 -13.11
CA CYS A 61 8.96 2.42 -13.27
C CYS A 61 8.71 3.01 -14.66
N PRO A 62 7.45 3.12 -15.09
CA PRO A 62 7.09 3.53 -16.45
C PRO A 62 7.55 4.93 -16.86
N ARG A 63 8.09 5.73 -15.92
CA ARG A 63 8.72 7.03 -16.25
C ARG A 63 9.95 6.91 -17.13
N GLU A 64 10.66 5.79 -17.03
CA GLU A 64 11.85 5.51 -17.84
C GLU A 64 12.87 6.66 -17.94
N CYS A 65 13.10 7.36 -16.82
CA CYS A 65 13.89 8.59 -16.81
C CYS A 65 15.31 8.35 -17.37
N VAL A 66 15.72 9.19 -18.32
CA VAL A 66 17.12 9.29 -18.78
C VAL A 66 17.78 10.43 -18.00
N ILE A 67 18.92 10.14 -17.36
CA ILE A 67 19.49 11.01 -16.33
C ILE A 67 20.97 11.25 -16.58
N GLY A 68 21.37 12.53 -16.59
CA GLY A 68 22.77 12.98 -16.67
C GLY A 68 23.57 12.68 -15.42
N ASP A 69 24.90 12.82 -15.49
CA ASP A 69 25.74 12.73 -14.30
C ASP A 69 25.34 13.82 -13.29
N ARG A 70 25.30 13.46 -12.00
CA ARG A 70 24.87 14.29 -10.86
C ARG A 70 23.41 14.74 -10.87
N GLU A 71 22.59 14.20 -11.76
CA GLU A 71 21.16 14.51 -11.82
C GLU A 71 20.31 13.45 -11.09
N ARG A 72 19.05 13.82 -10.83
CA ARG A 72 18.07 12.96 -10.15
C ARG A 72 16.87 12.66 -11.03
N GLY A 73 16.23 11.51 -10.74
CA GLY A 73 15.03 11.10 -11.46
C GLY A 73 13.80 11.88 -11.02
N TRP A 74 12.68 11.66 -11.72
CA TRP A 74 11.40 12.32 -11.42
C TRP A 74 10.97 12.18 -9.95
N CYS A 75 11.21 11.02 -9.34
CA CYS A 75 10.87 10.76 -7.94
C CYS A 75 11.74 11.53 -6.93
N GLY A 76 12.88 12.08 -7.36
CA GLY A 76 13.79 12.87 -6.52
C GLY A 76 14.63 12.07 -5.51
N VAL A 77 14.45 10.75 -5.43
CA VAL A 77 15.09 9.87 -4.41
C VAL A 77 16.22 9.01 -4.96
N ARG A 78 16.65 9.25 -6.19
CA ARG A 78 17.73 8.51 -6.83
C ARG A 78 18.58 9.46 -7.65
N GLU A 79 19.89 9.25 -7.62
CA GLU A 79 20.88 10.15 -8.19
C GLU A 79 21.91 9.36 -9.00
N ASN A 80 22.26 9.87 -10.18
CA ASN A 80 23.33 9.32 -10.98
C ASN A 80 24.66 9.95 -10.55
N ARG A 81 25.66 9.12 -10.29
CA ARG A 81 27.03 9.55 -9.99
C ARG A 81 28.00 8.72 -10.82
N ASP A 82 28.66 9.38 -11.76
CA ASP A 82 29.67 8.79 -12.64
C ASP A 82 29.15 7.58 -13.44
N GLY A 83 27.88 7.62 -13.89
CA GLY A 83 27.25 6.53 -14.64
C GLY A 83 26.79 5.35 -13.77
N ILE A 84 26.77 5.51 -12.45
CA ILE A 84 26.20 4.56 -11.50
C ILE A 84 25.02 5.22 -10.79
N TYR A 85 23.89 4.51 -10.74
CA TYR A 85 22.66 5.07 -10.18
C TYR A 85 22.48 4.61 -8.74
N TYR A 86 22.33 5.55 -7.82
CA TYR A 86 22.22 5.28 -6.38
C TYR A 86 20.85 5.70 -5.84
N THR A 87 20.33 4.95 -4.87
CA THR A 87 19.13 5.34 -4.13
C THR A 87 19.49 6.15 -2.88
N LEU A 88 18.73 7.21 -2.63
CA LEU A 88 18.84 8.08 -1.45
C LEU A 88 17.80 7.72 -0.37
N ALA A 89 16.96 6.73 -0.66
CA ALA A 89 15.89 6.25 0.22
C ALA A 89 16.32 5.04 1.09
N TYR A 90 17.53 4.51 0.89
CA TYR A 90 17.97 3.31 1.58
C TYR A 90 18.25 3.54 3.06
N ALA A 91 17.59 2.76 3.93
CA ALA A 91 17.65 2.90 5.38
C ALA A 91 17.27 4.30 5.90
N ASN A 92 16.49 5.05 5.12
CA ASN A 92 16.18 6.46 5.33
C ASN A 92 14.66 6.73 5.41
N PRO A 93 13.89 6.04 6.29
CA PRO A 93 12.47 6.32 6.45
C PRO A 93 12.21 7.69 7.10
N CYS A 94 11.13 8.33 6.64
CA CYS A 94 10.57 9.56 7.19
C CYS A 94 9.25 9.33 7.95
N ALA A 95 8.72 8.11 7.91
CA ALA A 95 7.55 7.70 8.66
C ALA A 95 7.71 6.25 9.13
N VAL A 96 7.49 6.02 10.43
CA VAL A 96 7.58 4.71 11.08
C VAL A 96 6.44 4.61 12.09
N HIS A 97 5.59 3.60 11.94
CA HIS A 97 4.43 3.41 12.82
C HIS A 97 4.13 1.93 13.04
N VAL A 98 3.46 1.60 14.13
CA VAL A 98 2.79 0.32 14.30
C VAL A 98 1.30 0.56 14.11
N ASP A 99 0.71 -0.02 13.06
CA ASP A 99 -0.73 0.06 12.85
C ASP A 99 -1.38 -1.30 12.59
N PRO A 100 -2.68 -1.45 12.89
CA PRO A 100 -3.45 -2.61 12.44
C PRO A 100 -3.35 -2.84 10.93
N ILE A 101 -3.39 -4.10 10.51
CA ILE A 101 -3.37 -4.48 9.10
C ILE A 101 -4.60 -3.93 8.35
N GLU A 102 -5.73 -3.75 9.05
CA GLU A 102 -6.98 -3.16 8.54
C GLU A 102 -6.81 -1.70 8.11
N LYS A 103 -5.84 -0.96 8.68
CA LYS A 103 -5.56 0.42 8.26
C LYS A 103 -4.91 0.48 6.87
N LYS A 104 -4.29 -0.62 6.41
CA LYS A 104 -3.64 -0.77 5.10
C LYS A 104 -4.60 -1.36 4.04
N PRO A 105 -5.90 -1.16 4.26
CA PRO A 105 -7.03 -2.05 3.94
C PRO A 105 -6.69 -3.46 3.44
N PHE A 106 -5.89 -4.22 4.19
CA PHE A 106 -5.74 -5.65 3.96
C PHE A 106 -6.77 -6.39 4.80
N TYR A 107 -7.91 -6.75 4.22
CA TYR A 107 -8.99 -7.41 4.97
C TYR A 107 -8.83 -8.93 4.99
N HIS A 108 -8.15 -9.48 3.99
CA HIS A 108 -7.99 -10.92 3.78
C HIS A 108 -6.53 -11.34 3.93
N PHE A 109 -5.74 -10.57 4.70
CA PHE A 109 -4.37 -10.90 5.04
C PHE A 109 -4.12 -10.66 6.53
N LEU A 110 -3.99 -11.75 7.29
CA LEU A 110 -3.74 -11.76 8.74
C LEU A 110 -4.65 -10.80 9.53
N PRO A 111 -5.99 -10.84 9.35
CA PRO A 111 -6.91 -9.90 9.97
C PRO A 111 -6.77 -9.89 11.50
N GLY A 112 -6.77 -8.69 12.09
CA GLY A 112 -6.60 -8.42 13.52
C GLY A 112 -5.14 -8.32 13.96
N SER A 113 -4.17 -8.55 13.07
CA SER A 113 -2.74 -8.42 13.39
C SER A 113 -2.23 -6.98 13.28
N LEU A 114 -1.05 -6.74 13.88
CA LEU A 114 -0.30 -5.49 13.75
C LEU A 114 0.77 -5.62 12.66
N ALA A 115 1.00 -4.50 11.96
CA ALA A 115 2.04 -4.35 10.96
C ALA A 115 2.97 -3.19 11.31
N PHE A 116 4.29 -3.43 11.19
CA PHE A 116 5.32 -2.40 11.34
C PHE A 116 5.44 -1.63 10.02
N SER A 117 4.85 -0.44 9.98
CA SER A 117 4.74 0.41 8.80
C SER A 117 5.96 1.30 8.63
N ILE A 118 6.53 1.35 7.43
CA ILE A 118 7.59 2.29 7.07
C ILE A 118 7.31 2.96 5.71
N SER A 119 7.80 4.20 5.56
CA SER A 119 7.84 4.95 4.30
C SER A 119 9.05 5.86 4.26
N THR A 120 9.56 6.10 3.05
CA THR A 120 10.56 7.14 2.76
C THR A 120 9.89 8.33 2.08
N ALA A 121 10.65 9.40 1.86
CA ALA A 121 10.22 10.50 1.02
C ALA A 121 10.12 10.07 -0.46
N GLY A 122 9.42 10.88 -1.25
CA GLY A 122 9.32 10.76 -2.71
C GLY A 122 8.19 9.85 -3.20
N CYS A 123 7.85 10.01 -4.48
CA CYS A 123 6.85 9.22 -5.19
C CYS A 123 7.06 9.38 -6.69
N ASN A 124 6.71 8.35 -7.47
CA ASN A 124 6.79 8.40 -8.94
C ASN A 124 5.48 8.89 -9.60
N LEU A 125 4.48 9.27 -8.78
CA LEU A 125 3.22 9.91 -9.15
C LEU A 125 3.04 11.23 -8.40
N ASN A 126 2.15 12.08 -8.91
CA ASN A 126 1.77 13.36 -8.28
C ASN A 126 0.24 13.48 -8.22
N CYS A 127 -0.39 12.63 -7.39
CA CYS A 127 -1.83 12.61 -7.22
C CYS A 127 -2.32 13.89 -6.53
N LYS A 128 -3.21 14.65 -7.18
CA LYS A 128 -3.77 15.92 -6.66
C LYS A 128 -4.56 15.77 -5.35
N TYR A 129 -4.97 14.55 -5.00
CA TYR A 129 -5.68 14.20 -3.76
C TYR A 129 -4.80 13.46 -2.74
N CYS A 130 -3.48 13.40 -2.94
CA CYS A 130 -2.59 12.59 -2.11
C CYS A 130 -2.73 12.94 -0.61
N GLN A 131 -3.01 11.93 0.22
CA GLN A 131 -3.16 12.10 1.66
C GLN A 131 -1.81 12.26 2.38
N ASN A 132 -0.74 11.76 1.77
CA ASN A 132 0.63 11.80 2.30
C ASN A 132 1.53 12.73 1.48
N TRP A 133 0.97 13.80 0.91
CA TRP A 133 1.69 14.73 0.02
C TRP A 133 2.91 15.36 0.70
N GLN A 134 2.89 15.50 2.03
CA GLN A 134 3.99 16.06 2.82
C GLN A 134 5.27 15.22 2.77
N ILE A 135 5.17 13.92 2.47
CA ILE A 135 6.34 13.05 2.30
C ILE A 135 6.49 12.57 0.85
N SER A 136 5.38 12.34 0.13
CA SER A 136 5.43 11.81 -1.23
C SER A 136 5.86 12.83 -2.28
N GLN A 137 5.62 14.12 -2.02
CA GLN A 137 5.98 15.23 -2.93
C GLN A 137 7.19 16.01 -2.42
N ARG A 138 8.05 15.35 -1.64
CA ARG A 138 9.28 15.90 -1.07
C ARG A 138 10.48 15.05 -1.45
N ARG A 139 11.65 15.69 -1.53
CA ARG A 139 12.93 14.99 -1.59
C ARG A 139 13.37 14.53 -0.20
N PRO A 140 14.24 13.52 -0.08
CA PRO A 140 14.73 13.03 1.20
C PRO A 140 15.32 14.12 2.11
N GLU A 141 16.07 15.08 1.55
CA GLU A 141 16.64 16.21 2.31
C GLU A 141 15.58 17.20 2.84
N GLN A 142 14.31 17.07 2.44
CA GLN A 142 13.21 17.96 2.85
C GLN A 142 12.29 17.33 3.89
N THR A 143 12.62 16.14 4.40
CA THR A 143 11.83 15.42 5.40
C THR A 143 12.66 15.09 6.64
N ASP A 144 11.99 14.94 7.77
CA ASP A 144 12.61 14.46 9.00
C ASP A 144 12.79 12.95 8.93
N ASN A 145 14.02 12.49 8.71
CA ASN A 145 14.32 11.08 8.54
C ASN A 145 15.04 10.48 9.75
N VAL A 146 14.93 9.17 9.89
CA VAL A 146 15.66 8.38 10.90
C VAL A 146 16.46 7.29 10.23
N TYR A 147 17.66 7.00 10.74
CA TYR A 147 18.46 5.90 10.19
C TYR A 147 17.89 4.57 10.69
N LEU A 148 17.42 3.75 9.77
CA LEU A 148 16.81 2.48 10.10
C LEU A 148 17.19 1.42 9.05
N PRO A 149 18.28 0.65 9.27
CA PRO A 149 18.67 -0.39 8.32
C PRO A 149 17.71 -1.60 8.37
N PRO A 150 17.65 -2.42 7.30
CA PRO A 150 16.79 -3.59 7.19
C PRO A 150 16.69 -4.47 8.45
N GLU A 151 17.83 -4.90 9.01
CA GLU A 151 17.86 -5.76 10.20
C GLU A 151 17.25 -5.09 11.44
N LYS A 152 17.41 -3.76 11.55
CA LYS A 152 16.81 -3.00 12.65
C LYS A 152 15.30 -2.92 12.51
N VAL A 153 14.77 -2.73 11.29
CA VAL A 153 13.32 -2.81 11.01
C VAL A 153 12.76 -4.15 11.51
N VAL A 154 13.40 -5.25 11.13
CA VAL A 154 12.98 -6.61 11.52
C VAL A 154 13.03 -6.80 13.03
N SER A 155 14.09 -6.32 13.68
CA SER A 155 14.21 -6.39 15.15
C SER A 155 13.09 -5.61 15.86
N LEU A 156 12.75 -4.41 15.38
CA LEU A 156 11.70 -3.58 15.97
C LEU A 156 10.33 -4.20 15.71
N ALA A 157 10.07 -4.72 14.51
CA ALA A 157 8.82 -5.42 14.21
C ALA A 157 8.59 -6.62 15.16
N LYS A 158 9.64 -7.38 15.49
CA LYS A 158 9.57 -8.44 16.51
C LYS A 158 9.26 -7.88 17.90
N GLN A 159 9.98 -6.84 18.31
CA GLN A 159 9.82 -6.22 19.64
C GLN A 159 8.41 -5.65 19.83
N THR A 160 7.79 -5.10 18.78
CA THR A 160 6.43 -4.55 18.84
C THR A 160 5.35 -5.59 18.58
N GLY A 161 5.70 -6.88 18.47
CA GLY A 161 4.75 -7.98 18.25
C GLY A 161 4.06 -7.95 16.88
N CYS A 162 4.62 -7.23 15.91
CA CYS A 162 4.06 -7.17 14.56
C CYS A 162 4.24 -8.50 13.84
N LYS A 163 3.19 -8.92 13.12
CA LYS A 163 3.22 -10.14 12.29
C LYS A 163 3.72 -9.86 10.89
N SER A 164 3.69 -8.60 10.47
CA SER A 164 4.18 -8.16 9.18
C SER A 164 4.92 -6.82 9.24
N ILE A 165 5.73 -6.56 8.23
CA ILE A 165 6.25 -5.24 7.89
C ILE A 165 5.46 -4.72 6.69
N ALA A 166 5.04 -3.46 6.75
CA ALA A 166 4.29 -2.82 5.69
C ALA A 166 5.07 -1.66 5.07
N TYR A 167 5.28 -1.76 3.77
CA TYR A 167 5.85 -0.69 2.95
C TYR A 167 4.69 0.13 2.40
N THR A 168 4.52 1.38 2.87
CA THR A 168 3.26 2.12 2.68
C THR A 168 3.44 3.65 2.69
N TYR A 169 2.35 4.39 2.87
CA TYR A 169 2.18 5.86 2.89
C TYR A 169 2.51 6.59 1.58
N ALA A 170 3.79 6.73 1.22
CA ALA A 170 4.19 7.37 -0.03
C ALA A 170 4.04 6.38 -1.21
N GLU A 171 5.15 5.94 -1.81
CA GLU A 171 5.13 4.90 -2.84
C GLU A 171 6.31 3.94 -2.66
N PRO A 172 6.07 2.68 -2.26
CA PRO A 172 7.13 1.69 -2.06
C PRO A 172 8.05 1.45 -3.25
N THR A 173 7.55 1.62 -4.48
CA THR A 173 8.36 1.50 -5.69
C THR A 173 9.59 2.42 -5.65
N VAL A 174 9.51 3.62 -5.06
CA VAL A 174 10.65 4.55 -5.09
C VAL A 174 11.76 4.20 -4.08
N PHE A 175 11.44 3.41 -3.04
CA PHE A 175 12.41 2.88 -2.07
C PHE A 175 12.62 1.37 -2.24
N TYR A 176 12.56 0.90 -3.49
CA TYR A 176 12.62 -0.50 -3.88
C TYR A 176 13.70 -1.30 -3.16
N GLU A 177 14.95 -0.85 -3.18
CA GLU A 177 16.09 -1.60 -2.65
C GLU A 177 15.98 -1.75 -1.12
N TYR A 178 15.47 -0.72 -0.44
CA TYR A 178 15.24 -0.76 1.00
C TYR A 178 14.11 -1.74 1.35
N MET A 179 13.01 -1.68 0.60
CA MET A 179 11.90 -2.62 0.73
C MET A 179 12.35 -4.06 0.46
N PHE A 180 13.10 -4.29 -0.60
CA PHE A 180 13.56 -5.61 -1.03
C PHE A 180 14.47 -6.26 0.02
N ASP A 181 15.53 -5.55 0.44
CA ASP A 181 16.48 -6.08 1.43
C ASP A 181 15.81 -6.30 2.80
N THR A 182 14.92 -5.38 3.21
CA THR A 182 14.11 -5.56 4.42
C THR A 182 13.19 -6.76 4.31
N SER A 183 12.60 -7.01 3.13
CA SER A 183 11.71 -8.15 2.93
C SER A 183 12.48 -9.48 3.03
N VAL A 184 13.69 -9.54 2.45
CA VAL A 184 14.59 -10.70 2.57
C VAL A 184 14.95 -10.95 4.04
N ALA A 185 15.33 -9.92 4.79
CA ALA A 185 15.65 -10.04 6.22
C ALA A 185 14.44 -10.49 7.05
N ALA A 186 13.25 -9.94 6.77
CA ALA A 186 12.01 -10.27 7.47
C ALA A 186 11.61 -11.74 7.32
N ARG A 187 11.73 -12.29 6.10
CA ARG A 187 11.42 -13.70 5.82
C ARG A 187 12.31 -14.66 6.59
N LYS A 188 13.62 -14.40 6.67
CA LYS A 188 14.56 -15.17 7.51
C LYS A 188 14.15 -15.19 8.99
N SER A 189 13.39 -14.18 9.39
CA SER A 189 12.93 -13.96 10.75
C SER A 189 11.48 -14.38 11.02
N GLY A 190 10.79 -14.98 10.04
CA GLY A 190 9.39 -15.40 10.15
C GLY A 190 8.36 -14.26 10.16
N ILE A 191 8.76 -13.04 9.78
CA ILE A 191 7.86 -11.88 9.65
C ILE A 191 7.41 -11.77 8.19
N ARG A 192 6.11 -11.55 7.99
CA ARG A 192 5.52 -11.38 6.66
C ARG A 192 5.75 -9.98 6.10
N ASN A 193 5.70 -9.83 4.78
CA ASN A 193 5.90 -8.55 4.10
C ASN A 193 4.65 -8.16 3.30
N VAL A 194 4.19 -6.93 3.49
CA VAL A 194 3.06 -6.38 2.74
C VAL A 194 3.41 -5.06 2.07
N VAL A 195 2.93 -4.85 0.85
CA VAL A 195 3.19 -3.63 0.07
C VAL A 195 1.88 -2.92 -0.22
N VAL A 196 1.83 -1.62 0.04
CA VAL A 196 0.70 -0.74 -0.31
C VAL A 196 1.19 0.24 -1.37
N SER A 197 0.82 0.02 -2.63
CA SER A 197 1.39 0.73 -3.78
C SER A 197 0.32 1.26 -4.73
N ALA A 198 0.65 2.27 -5.53
CA ALA A 198 -0.13 2.69 -6.69
C ALA A 198 0.05 1.78 -7.91
N GLY A 199 0.96 0.79 -7.86
CA GLY A 199 1.20 -0.16 -8.95
C GLY A 199 1.91 0.44 -10.17
N PHE A 200 2.46 1.65 -10.06
CA PHE A 200 3.17 2.32 -11.15
C PHE A 200 4.63 1.84 -11.22
N ILE A 201 4.83 0.59 -11.61
CA ILE A 201 6.10 -0.13 -11.60
C ILE A 201 6.22 -0.99 -12.87
N ASN A 202 7.44 -1.14 -13.40
CA ASN A 202 7.66 -1.97 -14.59
C ASN A 202 7.59 -3.47 -14.26
N ARG A 203 7.34 -4.28 -15.30
CA ARG A 203 7.09 -5.72 -15.17
C ARG A 203 8.20 -6.50 -14.47
N GLU A 204 9.46 -6.31 -14.87
CA GLU A 204 10.58 -7.06 -14.30
C GLU A 204 10.85 -6.69 -12.83
N PRO A 205 10.87 -5.40 -12.44
CA PRO A 205 10.95 -5.02 -11.03
C PRO A 205 9.83 -5.60 -10.17
N VAL A 206 8.57 -5.61 -10.65
CA VAL A 206 7.45 -6.15 -9.85
C VAL A 206 7.52 -7.67 -9.72
N LYS A 207 7.92 -8.41 -10.77
CA LYS A 207 8.18 -9.86 -10.67
C LYS A 207 9.24 -10.15 -9.62
N LYS A 208 10.36 -9.44 -9.68
CA LYS A 208 11.46 -9.61 -8.72
C LYS A 208 11.01 -9.32 -7.29
N LEU A 209 10.17 -8.31 -7.10
CA LEU A 209 9.60 -7.98 -5.79
C LEU A 209 8.70 -9.09 -5.25
N CYS A 210 7.89 -9.71 -6.11
CA CYS A 210 6.98 -10.81 -5.74
C CYS A 210 7.71 -12.03 -5.16
N GLU A 211 9.00 -12.21 -5.42
CA GLU A 211 9.81 -13.28 -4.82
C GLU A 211 9.98 -13.15 -3.29
N VAL A 212 9.87 -11.92 -2.77
CA VAL A 212 10.22 -11.61 -1.37
C VAL A 212 9.07 -11.05 -0.54
N VAL A 213 7.92 -10.75 -1.15
CA VAL A 213 6.73 -10.22 -0.46
C VAL A 213 5.59 -11.24 -0.38
N ASP A 214 4.71 -11.09 0.61
CA ASP A 214 3.62 -12.04 0.85
C ASP A 214 2.25 -11.50 0.39
N ALA A 215 2.07 -10.18 0.43
CA ALA A 215 0.87 -9.54 -0.11
C ALA A 215 1.16 -8.16 -0.69
N ILE A 216 0.42 -7.80 -1.74
CA ILE A 216 0.44 -6.48 -2.35
C ILE A 216 -0.99 -5.99 -2.46
N LYS A 217 -1.24 -4.78 -1.97
CA LYS A 217 -2.48 -4.07 -2.19
C LYS A 217 -2.22 -2.90 -3.13
N ILE A 218 -2.97 -2.87 -4.23
CA ILE A 218 -2.83 -1.83 -5.25
C ILE A 218 -3.96 -0.80 -5.10
N ASP A 219 -3.58 0.45 -4.97
CA ASP A 219 -4.49 1.59 -5.14
C ASP A 219 -4.71 1.83 -6.65
N LEU A 220 -5.71 1.16 -7.23
CA LEU A 220 -6.16 1.43 -8.58
C LEU A 220 -6.90 2.77 -8.58
N LYS A 221 -6.21 3.82 -9.03
CA LYS A 221 -6.62 5.22 -8.80
C LYS A 221 -7.93 5.58 -9.50
N ALA A 222 -8.17 5.00 -10.67
CA ALA A 222 -9.36 5.13 -11.51
C ALA A 222 -9.32 4.04 -12.60
N PHE A 223 -10.36 3.92 -13.42
CA PHE A 223 -10.37 3.04 -14.59
C PHE A 223 -10.51 3.82 -15.89
N ARG A 224 -9.93 5.04 -15.90
CA ARG A 224 -9.86 5.94 -17.05
C ARG A 224 -8.48 6.56 -17.18
N GLU A 225 -7.91 6.50 -18.38
CA GLU A 225 -6.60 7.09 -18.69
C GLU A 225 -6.55 8.61 -18.44
N LYS A 226 -7.67 9.30 -18.69
CA LYS A 226 -7.82 10.74 -18.43
C LYS A 226 -7.50 11.09 -16.97
N PHE A 227 -8.01 10.31 -16.02
CA PHE A 227 -7.78 10.53 -14.60
C PHE A 227 -6.29 10.37 -14.26
N TYR A 228 -5.64 9.34 -14.80
CA TYR A 228 -4.20 9.12 -14.59
C TYR A 228 -3.36 10.29 -15.09
N ARG A 229 -3.62 10.75 -16.32
CA ARG A 229 -2.88 11.88 -16.93
C ARG A 229 -3.09 13.21 -16.19
N GLU A 230 -4.33 13.53 -15.83
CA GLU A 230 -4.71 14.85 -15.32
C GLU A 230 -4.64 14.97 -13.79
N ILE A 231 -4.90 13.87 -13.07
CA ILE A 231 -4.99 13.84 -11.61
C ILE A 231 -3.75 13.19 -10.98
N CYS A 232 -3.19 12.15 -11.59
CA CYS A 232 -2.04 11.41 -11.03
C CYS A 232 -0.69 11.75 -11.68
N ARG A 233 -0.71 12.42 -12.85
CA ARG A 233 0.44 12.58 -13.75
C ARG A 233 1.06 11.27 -14.20
N GLY A 234 0.31 10.17 -14.21
CA GLY A 234 0.78 8.84 -14.60
C GLY A 234 -0.02 8.27 -15.76
N GLU A 235 0.03 6.95 -15.92
CA GLU A 235 -0.69 6.20 -16.95
C GLU A 235 -1.40 5.00 -16.33
N LEU A 236 -2.60 4.65 -16.83
CA LEU A 236 -3.38 3.53 -16.30
C LEU A 236 -2.82 2.18 -16.75
N LYS A 237 -2.49 2.05 -18.04
CA LYS A 237 -2.08 0.77 -18.64
C LYS A 237 -0.95 0.06 -17.86
N PRO A 238 0.15 0.73 -17.46
CA PRO A 238 1.20 0.06 -16.69
C PRO A 238 0.73 -0.46 -15.33
N VAL A 239 -0.24 0.21 -14.69
CA VAL A 239 -0.81 -0.24 -13.42
C VAL A 239 -1.60 -1.53 -13.60
N LEU A 240 -2.41 -1.62 -14.67
CA LEU A 240 -3.16 -2.84 -14.99
C LEU A 240 -2.21 -4.02 -15.28
N GLU A 241 -1.13 -3.79 -16.02
CA GLU A 241 -0.10 -4.80 -16.29
C GLU A 241 0.63 -5.25 -15.02
N ALA A 242 0.94 -4.32 -14.11
CA ALA A 242 1.52 -4.66 -12.81
C ALA A 242 0.56 -5.52 -11.97
N ILE A 243 -0.74 -5.18 -11.93
CA ILE A 243 -1.76 -5.96 -11.22
C ILE A 243 -1.85 -7.39 -11.79
N LYS A 244 -1.94 -7.54 -13.12
CA LYS A 244 -1.95 -8.87 -13.78
C LYS A 244 -0.68 -9.66 -13.48
N THR A 245 0.47 -8.99 -13.51
CA THR A 245 1.75 -9.62 -13.15
C THR A 245 1.73 -10.12 -11.72
N ILE A 246 1.34 -9.29 -10.74
CA ILE A 246 1.25 -9.68 -9.32
C ILE A 246 0.34 -10.90 -9.14
N LYS A 247 -0.85 -10.87 -9.76
CA LYS A 247 -1.78 -12.00 -9.71
C LYS A 247 -1.15 -13.28 -10.24
N SER A 248 -0.42 -13.21 -11.37
CA SER A 248 0.26 -14.37 -11.96
C SER A 248 1.39 -14.94 -11.09
N GLN A 249 1.97 -14.14 -10.18
CA GLN A 249 3.04 -14.57 -9.28
C GLN A 249 2.51 -15.27 -8.02
N GLY A 250 1.19 -15.33 -7.80
CA GLY A 250 0.59 -16.00 -6.64
C GLY A 250 0.73 -15.24 -5.31
N VAL A 251 1.20 -13.99 -5.35
CA VAL A 251 1.21 -13.10 -4.18
C VAL A 251 -0.24 -12.70 -3.85
N TRP A 252 -0.57 -12.61 -2.55
CA TRP A 252 -1.92 -12.18 -2.16
C TRP A 252 -2.19 -10.75 -2.64
N LEU A 253 -3.33 -10.54 -3.31
CA LEU A 253 -3.66 -9.28 -3.97
C LEU A 253 -5.00 -8.75 -3.46
N GLU A 254 -5.03 -7.47 -3.10
CA GLU A 254 -6.26 -6.70 -2.87
C GLU A 254 -6.23 -5.40 -3.67
N ILE A 255 -7.38 -4.93 -4.13
CA ILE A 255 -7.52 -3.71 -4.92
C ILE A 255 -8.32 -2.68 -4.13
N VAL A 256 -7.82 -1.45 -4.05
CA VAL A 256 -8.54 -0.33 -3.44
C VAL A 256 -8.69 0.79 -4.46
N VAL A 257 -9.89 1.35 -4.50
CA VAL A 257 -10.25 2.49 -5.34
C VAL A 257 -10.75 3.59 -4.42
N LEU A 258 -10.03 4.70 -4.37
CA LEU A 258 -10.52 5.91 -3.71
C LEU A 258 -11.46 6.63 -4.68
N VAL A 259 -12.75 6.71 -4.33
CA VAL A 259 -13.76 7.31 -5.21
C VAL A 259 -13.79 8.81 -4.95
N VAL A 260 -13.28 9.61 -5.89
CA VAL A 260 -13.26 11.06 -5.87
C VAL A 260 -14.47 11.60 -6.66
N PRO A 261 -15.37 12.36 -6.02
CA PRO A 261 -16.57 12.87 -6.68
C PRO A 261 -16.26 13.61 -7.98
N THR A 262 -17.14 13.44 -8.97
CA THR A 262 -17.08 14.02 -10.32
C THR A 262 -15.88 13.58 -11.18
N LEU A 263 -14.96 12.76 -10.67
CA LEU A 263 -13.71 12.42 -11.35
C LEU A 263 -13.60 10.93 -11.72
N ASN A 264 -13.99 10.02 -10.82
CA ASN A 264 -13.99 8.57 -11.06
C ASN A 264 -15.21 7.86 -10.42
N ASP A 265 -16.34 8.56 -10.32
CA ASP A 265 -17.53 8.11 -9.60
C ASP A 265 -18.75 7.84 -10.50
N SER A 266 -18.52 7.65 -11.80
CA SER A 266 -19.57 7.33 -12.76
C SER A 266 -19.99 5.85 -12.68
N PRO A 267 -21.29 5.53 -12.86
CA PRO A 267 -21.75 4.14 -12.88
C PRO A 267 -21.04 3.27 -13.92
N GLN A 268 -20.76 3.81 -15.11
CA GLN A 268 -20.03 3.10 -16.16
C GLN A 268 -18.61 2.75 -15.73
N GLU A 269 -17.92 3.66 -15.04
CA GLU A 269 -16.57 3.38 -14.56
C GLU A 269 -16.55 2.31 -13.47
N PHE A 270 -17.55 2.27 -12.58
CA PHE A 270 -17.68 1.18 -11.61
C PHE A 270 -17.91 -0.17 -12.28
N HIS A 271 -18.80 -0.21 -13.28
CA HIS A 271 -19.05 -1.43 -14.04
C HIS A 271 -17.80 -1.92 -14.75
N ASP A 272 -17.14 -1.06 -15.54
CA ASP A 272 -15.95 -1.45 -16.30
C ASP A 272 -14.80 -1.91 -15.39
N LEU A 273 -14.58 -1.22 -14.27
CA LEU A 273 -13.56 -1.59 -13.29
C LEU A 273 -13.87 -2.95 -12.68
N ALA A 274 -15.11 -3.18 -12.24
CA ALA A 274 -15.52 -4.43 -11.62
C ALA A 274 -15.46 -5.61 -12.60
N SER A 275 -15.94 -5.42 -13.82
CA SER A 275 -15.86 -6.41 -14.91
C SER A 275 -14.42 -6.77 -15.21
N TRP A 276 -13.53 -5.77 -15.32
CA TRP A 276 -12.10 -6.04 -15.52
C TRP A 276 -11.47 -6.83 -14.36
N VAL A 277 -11.79 -6.49 -13.10
CA VAL A 277 -11.31 -7.25 -11.93
C VAL A 277 -11.80 -8.69 -11.99
N MET A 278 -13.08 -8.90 -12.32
CA MET A 278 -13.67 -10.23 -12.46
C MET A 278 -12.98 -11.05 -13.56
N ASP A 279 -12.84 -10.47 -14.75
CA ASP A 279 -12.32 -11.15 -15.93
C ASP A 279 -10.82 -11.48 -15.83
N GLU A 280 -10.02 -10.57 -15.28
CA GLU A 280 -8.55 -10.71 -15.26
C GLU A 280 -8.03 -11.32 -13.95
N LEU A 281 -8.73 -11.11 -12.82
CA LEU A 281 -8.24 -11.50 -11.49
C LEU A 281 -9.10 -12.55 -10.79
N GLY A 282 -10.35 -12.71 -11.23
CA GLY A 282 -11.33 -13.65 -10.70
C GLY A 282 -12.15 -13.09 -9.52
N PRO A 283 -13.19 -13.84 -9.09
CA PRO A 283 -14.19 -13.38 -8.13
C PRO A 283 -13.68 -13.23 -6.69
N ASP A 284 -12.51 -13.81 -6.40
CA ASP A 284 -11.97 -13.95 -5.06
C ASP A 284 -11.00 -12.82 -4.65
N VAL A 285 -10.63 -11.92 -5.57
CA VAL A 285 -9.79 -10.75 -5.23
C VAL A 285 -10.63 -9.68 -4.55
N PRO A 286 -10.33 -9.28 -3.31
CA PRO A 286 -11.04 -8.21 -2.64
C PRO A 286 -10.96 -6.88 -3.38
N LEU A 287 -12.11 -6.24 -3.56
CA LEU A 287 -12.24 -4.90 -4.12
C LEU A 287 -12.82 -3.95 -3.07
N HIS A 288 -12.12 -2.86 -2.81
CA HIS A 288 -12.52 -1.86 -1.83
C HIS A 288 -12.82 -0.53 -2.51
N PHE A 289 -14.00 0.04 -2.25
CA PHE A 289 -14.31 1.42 -2.61
C PHE A 289 -14.21 2.30 -1.37
N SER A 290 -13.28 3.25 -1.37
CA SER A 290 -12.99 4.09 -0.21
C SER A 290 -13.49 5.52 -0.43
N ARG A 291 -14.04 6.12 0.63
CA ARG A 291 -14.46 7.52 0.64
C ARG A 291 -13.26 8.45 0.52
N PHE A 292 -13.34 9.38 -0.42
CA PHE A 292 -12.50 10.56 -0.51
C PHE A 292 -12.92 11.62 0.50
N TYR A 293 -11.92 12.31 1.05
CA TYR A 293 -12.08 13.54 1.82
C TYR A 293 -11.23 14.64 1.18
N PRO A 294 -11.72 15.89 1.12
CA PRO A 294 -11.00 17.01 0.49
C PRO A 294 -9.63 17.22 1.11
N MET A 295 -8.59 17.11 0.29
CA MET A 295 -7.20 17.17 0.75
C MET A 295 -6.26 17.61 -0.38
N TYR A 296 -5.07 18.08 0.02
CA TYR A 296 -4.01 18.54 -0.87
C TYR A 296 -4.49 19.60 -1.87
N GLN A 297 -4.57 19.29 -3.17
CA GLN A 297 -4.98 20.24 -4.20
C GLN A 297 -6.48 20.16 -4.54
N LEU A 298 -7.19 19.11 -4.12
CA LEU A 298 -8.62 18.92 -4.39
C LEU A 298 -9.49 19.34 -3.19
N LYS A 299 -9.22 20.52 -2.62
CA LYS A 299 -9.95 21.03 -1.44
C LYS A 299 -11.36 21.56 -1.75
N SER A 300 -11.66 21.83 -3.02
CA SER A 300 -12.95 22.39 -3.46
C SER A 300 -14.05 21.35 -3.66
N LEU A 301 -13.70 20.06 -3.68
CA LEU A 301 -14.67 18.97 -3.78
C LEU A 301 -15.28 18.67 -2.41
N SER A 302 -16.42 17.98 -2.40
CA SER A 302 -17.02 17.43 -1.17
C SER A 302 -16.49 16.02 -0.88
N PRO A 303 -16.61 15.52 0.37
CA PRO A 303 -16.43 14.10 0.63
C PRO A 303 -17.37 13.24 -0.22
N THR A 304 -16.94 12.04 -0.59
CA THR A 304 -17.78 11.13 -1.40
C THR A 304 -19.04 10.74 -0.65
N PRO A 305 -20.24 10.96 -1.23
CA PRO A 305 -21.49 10.51 -0.63
C PRO A 305 -21.47 9.00 -0.37
N LEU A 306 -22.08 8.55 0.73
CA LEU A 306 -22.20 7.12 1.03
C LEU A 306 -22.93 6.37 -0.09
N SER A 307 -24.01 6.96 -0.61
CA SER A 307 -24.81 6.40 -1.70
C SER A 307 -24.00 6.15 -2.98
N THR A 308 -23.01 6.99 -3.27
CA THR A 308 -22.09 6.76 -4.41
C THR A 308 -21.26 5.50 -4.20
N LEU A 309 -20.76 5.27 -2.99
CA LEU A 309 -19.98 4.07 -2.65
C LEU A 309 -20.88 2.82 -2.63
N GLU A 310 -22.10 2.92 -2.09
CA GLU A 310 -23.07 1.82 -2.10
C GLU A 310 -23.39 1.37 -3.53
N ARG A 311 -23.61 2.31 -4.46
CA ARG A 311 -23.77 1.99 -5.89
C ARG A 311 -22.54 1.29 -6.47
N ALA A 312 -21.33 1.75 -6.17
CA ALA A 312 -20.11 1.09 -6.64
C ALA A 312 -20.02 -0.35 -6.13
N ARG A 313 -20.37 -0.58 -4.86
CA ARG A 313 -20.43 -1.91 -4.27
C ARG A 313 -21.49 -2.80 -4.91
N GLU A 314 -22.69 -2.27 -5.13
CA GLU A 314 -23.77 -2.99 -5.78
C GLU A 314 -23.38 -3.45 -7.18
N GLU A 315 -22.79 -2.58 -8.00
CA GLU A 315 -22.35 -2.95 -9.35
C GLU A 315 -21.27 -4.03 -9.32
N ALA A 316 -20.28 -3.90 -8.43
CA ALA A 316 -19.23 -4.91 -8.28
C ALA A 316 -19.77 -6.28 -7.84
N LEU A 317 -20.76 -6.31 -6.94
CA LEU A 317 -21.44 -7.54 -6.54
C LEU A 317 -22.29 -8.13 -7.68
N LYS A 318 -22.98 -7.30 -8.48
CA LYS A 318 -23.77 -7.75 -9.64
C LYS A 318 -22.92 -8.43 -10.71
N VAL A 319 -21.68 -7.97 -10.90
CA VAL A 319 -20.70 -8.60 -11.81
C VAL A 319 -20.24 -9.97 -11.31
N GLY A 320 -20.38 -10.26 -10.01
CA GLY A 320 -20.07 -11.56 -9.42
C GLY A 320 -18.84 -11.57 -8.51
N LEU A 321 -18.26 -10.41 -8.19
CA LEU A 321 -17.20 -10.32 -7.18
C LEU A 321 -17.76 -10.72 -5.80
N LYS A 322 -17.04 -11.57 -5.06
CA LYS A 322 -17.51 -12.11 -3.78
C LYS A 322 -17.23 -11.18 -2.60
N TYR A 323 -16.15 -10.40 -2.69
CA TYR A 323 -15.63 -9.61 -1.57
C TYR A 323 -15.50 -8.15 -1.96
N VAL A 324 -16.56 -7.38 -1.68
CA VAL A 324 -16.62 -5.95 -1.99
C VAL A 324 -16.86 -5.13 -0.72
N TYR A 325 -15.90 -4.27 -0.39
CA TYR A 325 -15.86 -3.50 0.85
C TYR A 325 -16.02 -2.01 0.62
N LEU A 326 -16.57 -1.33 1.62
CA LEU A 326 -16.58 0.12 1.67
C LEU A 326 -15.65 0.63 2.77
N GLY A 327 -14.69 1.48 2.41
CA GLY A 327 -13.70 2.06 3.31
C GLY A 327 -13.99 3.52 3.64
N ASN A 328 -13.43 4.01 4.76
CA ASN A 328 -13.57 5.41 5.20
C ASN A 328 -15.03 5.87 5.40
N ILE A 329 -15.90 4.94 5.79
CA ILE A 329 -17.30 5.19 6.12
C ILE A 329 -17.59 4.98 7.60
N ASN A 330 -18.86 5.07 8.01
CA ASN A 330 -19.26 4.79 9.38
C ASN A 330 -18.77 3.39 9.79
N PRO A 331 -18.02 3.25 10.91
CA PRO A 331 -17.50 1.96 11.38
C PRO A 331 -18.56 0.87 11.58
N MET A 332 -19.83 1.25 11.74
CA MET A 332 -20.93 0.30 11.96
C MET A 332 -21.59 -0.18 10.67
N HIS A 333 -21.19 0.37 9.53
CA HIS A 333 -21.74 -0.04 8.24
C HIS A 333 -21.34 -1.48 7.91
N GLU A 334 -22.30 -2.28 7.44
CA GLU A 334 -22.10 -3.72 7.24
C GLU A 334 -21.03 -4.05 6.19
N ALA A 335 -20.87 -3.20 5.18
CA ALA A 335 -19.88 -3.37 4.11
C ALA A 335 -18.40 -3.27 4.56
N ASN A 336 -18.13 -3.06 5.85
CA ASN A 336 -16.79 -3.23 6.43
C ASN A 336 -16.49 -4.70 6.82
N ASN A 337 -17.52 -5.54 6.91
CA ASN A 337 -17.44 -6.90 7.44
C ASN A 337 -17.25 -7.91 6.31
N THR A 338 -16.58 -9.03 6.61
CA THR A 338 -16.46 -10.14 5.67
C THR A 338 -17.61 -11.12 5.88
N PHE A 339 -18.31 -11.46 4.80
CA PHE A 339 -19.39 -12.44 4.78
C PHE A 339 -18.96 -13.68 3.97
N CYS A 340 -19.50 -14.84 4.33
CA CYS A 340 -19.31 -16.07 3.56
C CYS A 340 -20.09 -15.97 2.24
N PRO A 341 -19.45 -16.10 1.06
CA PRO A 341 -20.17 -16.02 -0.21
C PRO A 341 -21.11 -17.20 -0.45
N ASN A 342 -20.93 -18.33 0.27
CA ASN A 342 -21.78 -19.51 0.14
C ASN A 342 -23.03 -19.44 1.03
N CYS A 343 -22.87 -19.15 2.33
CA CYS A 343 -24.00 -19.19 3.29
C CYS A 343 -24.48 -17.82 3.78
N GLY A 344 -23.87 -16.72 3.32
CA GLY A 344 -24.23 -15.35 3.67
C GLY A 344 -23.94 -14.95 5.12
N ARG A 345 -23.44 -15.84 5.98
CA ARG A 345 -23.13 -15.51 7.38
C ARG A 345 -21.94 -14.58 7.48
N MET A 346 -22.02 -13.63 8.41
CA MET A 346 -20.88 -12.76 8.77
C MET A 346 -19.78 -13.61 9.41
N LEU A 347 -18.57 -13.52 8.86
CA LEU A 347 -17.40 -14.25 9.34
C LEU A 347 -16.46 -13.33 10.12
N ILE A 348 -16.20 -12.14 9.60
CA ILE A 348 -15.34 -11.17 10.29
C ILE A 348 -16.14 -9.90 10.53
N ARG A 349 -16.31 -9.55 11.80
CA ARG A 349 -16.89 -8.28 12.20
C ARG A 349 -15.76 -7.29 12.50
N ARG A 350 -15.78 -6.14 11.83
CA ARG A 350 -14.84 -5.03 12.02
C ARG A 350 -15.55 -3.83 12.63
N LEU A 351 -14.83 -3.14 13.51
CA LEU A 351 -15.17 -1.79 13.97
C LEU A 351 -13.98 -0.90 13.64
N ARG A 352 -14.11 -0.11 12.58
CA ARG A 352 -13.02 0.70 12.02
C ARG A 352 -11.83 -0.20 11.66
N PHE A 353 -10.73 -0.12 12.41
CA PHE A 353 -9.51 -0.88 12.14
C PHE A 353 -9.35 -2.10 13.06
N TYR A 354 -10.37 -2.46 13.84
CA TYR A 354 -10.29 -3.57 14.78
C TYR A 354 -11.20 -4.71 14.36
N VAL A 355 -10.67 -5.92 14.37
CA VAL A 355 -11.46 -7.15 14.27
C VAL A 355 -11.99 -7.49 15.65
N VAL A 356 -13.32 -7.52 15.76
CA VAL A 356 -14.02 -7.84 17.03
C VAL A 356 -14.61 -9.25 17.03
N GLN A 357 -14.64 -9.91 15.87
CA GLN A 357 -15.06 -11.30 15.71
C GLN A 357 -14.40 -11.85 14.45
N ASN A 358 -13.90 -13.09 14.53
CA ASN A 358 -13.38 -13.85 13.39
C ASN A 358 -13.83 -15.31 13.50
N ASP A 359 -14.73 -15.73 12.61
CA ASP A 359 -15.27 -17.09 12.49
C ASP A 359 -14.68 -17.83 11.27
N ILE A 360 -13.50 -17.43 10.81
CA ILE A 360 -12.73 -18.21 9.84
C ILE A 360 -11.82 -19.16 10.62
N VAL A 361 -11.89 -20.45 10.31
CA VAL A 361 -11.08 -21.51 10.93
C VAL A 361 -10.33 -22.24 9.83
N ASN A 362 -8.99 -22.24 9.87
CA ASN A 362 -8.12 -22.85 8.85
C ASN A 362 -8.49 -22.41 7.41
N GLY A 363 -8.80 -21.13 7.24
CA GLY A 363 -9.24 -20.55 5.97
C GLY A 363 -10.63 -20.95 5.49
N LYS A 364 -11.46 -21.56 6.36
CA LYS A 364 -12.82 -21.99 6.03
C LYS A 364 -13.85 -21.28 6.88
N CYS A 365 -15.04 -21.09 6.31
CA CYS A 365 -16.22 -20.66 7.04
C CYS A 365 -16.55 -21.68 8.15
N LYS A 366 -16.56 -21.25 9.41
CA LYS A 366 -16.92 -22.10 10.56
C LYS A 366 -18.33 -22.73 10.46
N TYR A 367 -19.22 -22.14 9.66
CA TYR A 367 -20.62 -22.54 9.59
C TYR A 367 -20.95 -23.51 8.46
N CYS A 368 -20.28 -23.42 7.32
CA CYS A 368 -20.59 -24.24 6.14
C CYS A 368 -19.35 -24.87 5.48
N GLY A 369 -18.15 -24.66 6.03
CA GLY A 369 -16.91 -25.25 5.51
C GLY A 369 -16.38 -24.66 4.21
N TYR A 370 -17.06 -23.68 3.61
CA TYR A 370 -16.61 -23.02 2.38
C TYR A 370 -15.25 -22.34 2.56
N GLU A 371 -14.36 -22.52 1.60
CA GLU A 371 -13.02 -21.90 1.60
C GLU A 371 -13.10 -20.41 1.34
N ILE A 372 -12.55 -19.62 2.26
CA ILE A 372 -12.54 -18.16 2.17
C ILE A 372 -11.17 -17.76 1.64
N ALA A 373 -11.17 -17.12 0.47
CA ALA A 373 -9.94 -16.67 -0.18
C ALA A 373 -9.22 -15.65 0.71
N GLY A 374 -7.98 -15.92 1.08
CA GLY A 374 -7.16 -15.03 1.91
C GLY A 374 -5.98 -15.75 2.55
N VAL A 375 -5.16 -14.98 3.25
CA VAL A 375 -4.07 -15.47 4.09
C VAL A 375 -4.50 -15.29 5.54
N TRP A 376 -4.71 -16.41 6.23
CA TRP A 376 -5.28 -16.45 7.57
C TRP A 376 -4.22 -16.84 8.61
N ALA A 377 -4.40 -16.36 9.84
CA ALA A 377 -3.50 -16.62 10.97
C ALA A 377 -3.78 -17.95 11.66
#